data_AF-A0A1C2GNG2-F1
#
_entry.id   AF-A0A1C2GNG2-F1
#
_cell.length_a   1.000
_cell.length_b   1.000
_cell.length_c   1.000
_cell.angle_alpha   90.00
_cell.angle_beta   90.00
_cell.angle_gamma   90.00
#
_symmetry.space_group_name_H-M   'P 1'
#
loop_
_entity.id
_entity.type
_entity.pdbx_description
1 polymer ?
#
loop_
_entity_poly.entity_id
_entity_poly.type
_entity_poly.pdbx_seq_one_letter_code
_entity_poly.pdbx_strand_id
1 'polypeptide(L)' 'MAFVIQPNVYCENCIKCGARPVVTQLRNMFSVMCPNEECDNVVTGTLINLNEWNRINKKPGQG' A
#
# COMPACT_ATOMS: atom_id res chain seq x y z
N MET A 1 -13.19 4.02 5.89
CA MET A 1 -13.57 2.96 4.93
C MET A 1 -12.34 2.63 4.11
N ALA A 2 -12.01 1.35 3.99
CA ALA A 2 -10.88 0.88 3.19
C ALA A 2 -11.38 0.39 1.82
N PHE A 3 -10.66 0.74 0.76
CA PHE A 3 -10.94 0.39 -0.63
C PHE A 3 -9.88 -0.59 -1.13
N VAL A 4 -10.35 -1.69 -1.71
CA VAL A 4 -9.46 -2.70 -2.31
C VAL A 4 -8.95 -2.18 -3.65
N ILE A 5 -7.64 -2.28 -3.87
CA ILE A 5 -7.03 -1.92 -5.15
C ILE A 5 -7.36 -3.00 -6.18
N GLN A 6 -7.96 -2.59 -7.31
CA GLN A 6 -8.33 -3.52 -8.38
C GLN A 6 -7.13 -4.36 -8.84
N PRO A 7 -7.33 -5.65 -9.21
CA PRO A 7 -6.22 -6.55 -9.55
C PRO A 7 -5.36 -6.10 -10.74
N ASN A 8 -5.93 -5.32 -11.66
CA ASN A 8 -5.26 -4.78 -12.85
C ASN A 8 -4.39 -3.54 -12.56
N VAL A 9 -4.49 -2.95 -11.37
CA VAL A 9 -3.59 -1.87 -10.95
C VAL A 9 -2.35 -2.49 -10.32
N TYR A 10 -1.17 -2.16 -10.85
CA TYR A 10 0.08 -2.65 -10.26
C TYR A 10 0.31 -2.03 -8.88
N CYS A 11 0.50 -2.90 -7.88
CA CYS A 11 1.03 -2.53 -6.59
C CYS A 11 1.76 -3.73 -5.98
N GLU A 12 2.89 -3.48 -5.35
CA GLU A 12 3.60 -4.48 -4.58
C GLU A 12 2.73 -4.97 -3.42
N ASN A 13 2.89 -6.24 -3.07
CA ASN A 13 2.33 -6.77 -1.84
C ASN A 13 3.16 -6.27 -0.64
N CYS A 14 2.54 -6.20 0.53
CA CYS A 14 3.23 -5.85 1.77
C CYS A 14 4.47 -6.75 1.96
N ILE A 15 5.65 -6.14 2.14
CA ILE A 15 6.91 -6.88 2.27
C ILE A 15 6.96 -7.76 3.52
N LYS A 16 6.20 -7.39 4.57
CA LYS A 16 6.18 -8.10 5.86
C LYS A 16 5.31 -9.36 5.84
N CYS A 17 4.14 -9.31 5.21
CA CYS A 17 3.14 -10.39 5.28
C CYS A 17 2.62 -10.89 3.91
N GLY A 18 2.99 -10.25 2.80
CA GLY A 18 2.55 -10.61 1.46
C GLY A 18 1.13 -10.19 1.11
N ALA A 19 0.40 -9.50 1.99
CA ALA A 19 -0.95 -9.01 1.72
C ALA A 19 -0.96 -7.86 0.71
N ARG A 20 -1.94 -7.84 -0.20
CA ARG A 20 -2.17 -6.71 -1.10
C ARG A 20 -2.64 -5.48 -0.30
N PRO A 21 -2.09 -4.28 -0.53
CA PRO A 21 -2.52 -3.08 0.20
C PRO A 21 -3.97 -2.70 -0.08
N VAL A 22 -4.51 -1.91 0.84
CA VAL A 22 -5.79 -1.20 0.71
C VAL A 22 -5.56 0.31 0.75
N VAL A 23 -6.49 1.07 0.18
CA VAL A 23 -6.49 2.54 0.24
C VAL A 23 -7.55 3.00 1.23
N THR A 24 -7.18 3.84 2.17
CA THR A 24 -8.12 4.52 3.07
C THR A 24 -8.10 6.02 2.77
N GLN A 25 -9.29 6.62 2.63
CA GLN A 25 -9.41 8.07 2.56
C GLN A 25 -9.47 8.66 3.98
N LEU A 26 -8.56 9.58 4.27
CA LEU A 26 -8.58 10.49 5.41
C LEU A 26 -9.18 11.84 4.95
N ARG A 27 -9.45 12.78 5.86
CA ARG A 27 -10.15 14.05 5.53
C ARG A 27 -9.60 14.74 4.26
N ASN A 28 -8.28 14.95 4.20
CA ASN A 28 -7.59 15.65 3.12
C ASN A 28 -6.39 14.85 2.57
N MET A 29 -6.33 13.55 2.89
CA MET A 29 -5.20 12.68 2.57
C MET A 29 -5.69 11.28 2.22
N PHE A 30 -4.82 10.50 1.62
CA PHE A 30 -5.01 9.09 1.36
C PHE A 30 -3.88 8.30 2.04
N SER A 31 -4.23 7.14 2.58
CA SER A 31 -3.27 6.17 3.09
C SER A 31 -3.34 4.90 2.25
N VAL A 32 -2.20 4.46 1.72
CA VAL A 32 -1.99 3.11 1.17
C VAL A 32 -1.40 2.29 2.30
N MET A 33 -2.11 1.25 2.76
CA MET A 33 -1.71 0.52 3.96
C MET A 33 -1.87 -0.99 3.82
N CYS A 34 -1.09 -1.72 4.60
CA CYS A 34 -1.30 -3.15 4.80
C CYS A 34 -2.63 -3.37 5.53
N PRO A 35 -3.47 -4.33 5.09
CA PRO A 35 -4.71 -4.66 5.80
C PRO A 35 -4.46 -5.39 7.13
N ASN A 36 -3.26 -5.95 7.34
CA ASN A 36 -2.85 -6.48 8.65
C ASN A 36 -2.22 -5.34 9.47
N GLU A 37 -2.90 -4.93 10.55
CA GLU A 37 -2.47 -3.84 11.44
C GLU A 37 -1.15 -4.12 12.14
N GLU A 38 -0.83 -5.38 12.46
CA GLU A 38 0.45 -5.77 13.08
C GLU A 38 1.66 -5.46 12.19
N CYS A 39 1.43 -5.30 10.88
CA CYS A 39 2.50 -4.94 9.96
C CYS A 39 2.93 -3.48 10.09
N ASP A 40 2.12 -2.58 10.63
CA ASP A 40 2.41 -1.14 10.74
C ASP A 40 3.17 -0.60 9.49
N ASN A 41 2.55 -0.81 8.32
CA ASN A 41 3.14 -0.47 7.02
C ASN A 41 2.14 0.37 6.26
N VAL A 42 2.44 1.66 6.13
CA VAL A 42 1.55 2.68 5.60
C VAL A 42 2.34 3.76 4.88
N VAL A 43 1.77 4.24 3.78
CA VAL A 43 2.21 5.43 3.05
C VAL A 43 1.04 6.40 3.01
N THR A 44 1.24 7.62 3.50
CA THR A 44 0.21 8.67 3.50
C THR A 44 0.63 9.83 2.60
N GLY A 45 -0.33 10.42 1.90
CA GLY A 45 -0.10 11.60 1.05
C GLY A 45 -1.39 12.35 0.71
N THR A 46 -1.27 13.54 0.13
CA THR A 46 -2.42 14.30 -0.39
C THR A 46 -3.09 13.62 -1.59
N LEU A 47 -2.35 12.73 -2.27
CA LEU A 47 -2.81 11.83 -3.32
C LEU A 47 -2.44 10.38 -2.97
N ILE A 48 -3.13 9.42 -3.58
CA ILE A 48 -2.78 7.99 -3.47
C ILE A 48 -1.35 7.78 -4.04
N ASN A 49 -0.42 7.35 -3.19
CA ASN A 49 1.00 7.22 -3.55
C ASN A 49 1.45 5.75 -3.65
N LEU A 50 1.08 5.10 -4.77
CA LEU A 50 1.50 3.71 -5.04
C LEU A 50 2.98 3.60 -5.39
N ASN A 51 3.61 4.66 -5.90
CA ASN A 51 5.04 4.65 -6.22
C ASN A 51 5.88 4.47 -4.96
N GLU A 52 5.58 5.24 -3.92
CA GLU A 52 6.26 5.13 -2.64
C GLU A 52 5.95 3.79 -1.95
N TRP A 53 4.68 3.34 -2.01
CA TRP A 53 4.32 2.02 -1.52
C TRP A 53 5.16 0.92 -2.19
N ASN A 54 5.27 0.95 -3.52
CA ASN A 54 6.04 -0.03 -4.28
C ASN A 54 7.53 0.06 -3.93
N ARG A 55 8.08 1.27 -3.77
CA ARG A 55 9.48 1.47 -3.40
C ARG A 55 9.85 0.80 -2.08
N ILE A 56 9.00 0.93 -1.05
CA ILE A 56 9.28 0.36 0.28
C ILE A 56 8.91 -1.13 0.40
N ASN A 57 8.11 -1.65 -0.54
CA ASN A 57 7.65 -3.04 -0.52
C ASN A 57 8.29 -3.94 -1.59
N LYS A 58 9.13 -3.39 -2.47
CA LYS A 58 9.87 -4.16 -3.47
C LYS A 58 10.82 -5.14 -2.80
N LYS A 59 10.74 -6.43 -3.17
CA LYS A 59 11.69 -7.44 -2.67
C LYS A 59 13.07 -7.26 -3.32
N PRO A 60 14.16 -7.39 -2.57
CA PRO A 60 15.50 -7.46 -3.16
C PRO A 60 15.59 -8.70 -4.07
N GLY A 61 15.99 -8.51 -5.33
CA GLY A 61 16.20 -9.60 -6.30
C GLY A 61 15.12 -9.77 -7.38
N GLN A 62 14.08 -8.92 -7.43
CA GLN A 62 13.19 -8.83 -8.60
C GLN A 62 13.76 -7.78 -9.59
N GLY A 63 14.60 -8.29 -10.50
CA GLY A 63 15.16 -7.60 -11.67
C GLY A 63 15.21 -8.55 -12.84
#